data_AF-A0A0G4FI81-F1
#
_entry.id   AF-A0A0G4FI81-F1
#
_cell.length_a   1.000
_cell.length_b   1.000
_cell.length_c   1.000
_cell.angle_alpha   90.00
_cell.angle_beta   90.00
_cell.angle_gamma   90.00
#
_symmetry.space_group_name_H-M   'P 1'
#
loop_
_entity.id
_entity.type
_entity.pdbx_description
1 polymer ?
#
loop_
_entity_poly.entity_id
_entity_poly.type
_entity_poly.pdbx_seq_one_letter_code
_entity_poly.pdbx_strand_id
1 'polypeptide(L)'
;MNRPLGEAKSRLRRERLRDLATRVRLPPGWRRVDMCFVKFPRLRKWHLYRAVKLGAIENSQKEDCRSTHSQARPIAALCLDKTLVLQSREGNAGGWRVAAEGVAQAVRGFRERGYRLALLSKQSRLGRARLVDESEEAIRLVSAQLSALSNAMGMGKEAQIYFSAAASSVDEPDDPPYLGLWEVMVGLNGAMGGVDLGRSVIVADLPEAETVGGAKWEELHRRASVPLLVDSSHLWEPSALFERLDTLQIEGKTSGTQVGIDSRYGFG
;
A
#
# COMPACT_ATOMS: atom_id res chain seq x y z
N MET A 1 0.52 28.11 -22.25
CA MET A 1 1.05 26.76 -22.52
C MET A 1 2.46 26.68 -21.91
N ASN A 2 2.65 25.97 -20.78
CA ASN A 2 3.93 25.87 -20.04
C ASN A 2 4.33 24.39 -19.74
N ARG A 3 3.77 23.41 -20.48
CA ARG A 3 3.94 21.97 -20.21
C ARG A 3 5.38 21.41 -20.31
N PRO A 4 6.25 21.81 -21.25
CA PRO A 4 7.52 21.09 -21.46
C PRO A 4 8.54 21.25 -20.31
N LEU A 5 8.54 22.39 -19.60
CA LEU A 5 9.42 22.62 -18.45
C LEU A 5 8.99 21.84 -17.19
N GLY A 6 7.69 21.58 -17.04
CA GLY A 6 7.15 20.79 -15.94
C GLY A 6 7.51 19.31 -16.10
N GLU A 7 7.33 18.77 -17.30
CA GLU A 7 7.63 17.36 -17.61
C GLU A 7 9.12 17.03 -17.47
N ALA A 8 10.01 17.91 -17.95
CA ALA A 8 11.46 17.74 -17.81
C ALA A 8 11.90 17.75 -16.34
N LYS A 9 11.37 18.66 -15.51
CA LYS A 9 11.66 18.72 -14.07
C LYS A 9 11.14 17.48 -13.33
N SER A 10 9.94 17.00 -13.69
CA SER A 10 9.36 15.78 -13.12
C SER A 10 10.14 14.53 -13.52
N ARG A 11 10.64 14.45 -14.75
CA ARG A 11 11.52 13.36 -15.21
C ARG A 11 12.84 13.33 -14.46
N LEU A 12 13.51 14.48 -14.32
CA LEU A 12 14.79 14.57 -13.62
C LEU A 12 14.65 14.23 -12.13
N ARG A 13 13.52 14.59 -11.50
CA ARG A 13 13.19 14.17 -10.12
C ARG A 13 12.96 12.66 -10.02
N ARG A 14 12.27 12.05 -11.00
CA ARG A 14 12.09 10.60 -11.09
C ARG A 14 13.41 9.85 -11.19
N GLU A 15 14.27 10.26 -12.10
CA GLU A 15 15.59 9.66 -12.31
C GLU A 15 16.44 9.77 -11.03
N ARG A 16 16.44 10.93 -10.36
CA ARG A 16 17.12 11.10 -9.07
C ARG A 16 16.55 10.20 -7.97
N LEU A 17 15.23 10.09 -7.86
CA LEU A 17 14.60 9.22 -6.86
C LEU A 17 14.89 7.74 -7.13
N ARG A 18 14.90 7.31 -8.40
CA ARG A 18 15.33 5.95 -8.77
C ARG A 18 16.78 5.71 -8.37
N ASP A 19 17.70 6.61 -8.74
CA ASP A 19 19.11 6.52 -8.38
C ASP A 19 19.30 6.47 -6.86
N LEU A 20 18.61 7.35 -6.14
CA LEU A 20 18.65 7.38 -4.69
C LEU A 20 18.16 6.06 -4.09
N ALA A 21 17.02 5.58 -4.55
CA ALA A 21 16.42 4.35 -4.05
C ALA A 21 17.27 3.10 -4.37
N THR A 22 18.16 3.13 -5.37
CA THR A 22 19.15 2.06 -5.60
C THR A 22 20.33 2.08 -4.62
N ARG A 23 20.66 3.24 -4.04
CA ARG A 23 21.84 3.44 -3.17
C ARG A 23 21.53 3.31 -1.68
N VAL A 24 20.28 3.60 -1.30
CA VAL A 24 19.86 3.56 0.10
C VAL A 24 20.00 2.16 0.69
N ARG A 25 20.82 2.03 1.74
CA ARG A 25 20.81 0.83 2.59
C ARG A 25 19.53 0.82 3.42
N LEU A 26 18.61 -0.07 3.05
CA LEU A 26 17.34 -0.25 3.73
C LEU A 26 17.48 -1.13 5.00
N PRO A 27 16.64 -0.92 6.03
CA PRO A 27 16.63 -1.79 7.20
C PRO A 27 16.32 -3.26 6.84
N PRO A 28 16.69 -4.24 7.68
CA PRO A 28 16.37 -5.64 7.43
C PRO A 28 14.87 -5.87 7.19
N GLY A 29 14.55 -6.65 6.15
CA GLY A 29 13.17 -6.93 5.73
C GLY A 29 12.58 -5.92 4.75
N TRP A 30 13.22 -4.77 4.54
CA TRP A 30 12.80 -3.78 3.55
C TRP A 30 13.49 -4.00 2.20
N ARG A 31 12.76 -3.73 1.13
CA ARG A 31 13.20 -3.85 -0.26
C ARG A 31 12.58 -2.72 -1.08
N ARG A 32 13.16 -2.49 -2.26
CA ARG A 32 12.60 -1.60 -3.27
C ARG A 32 11.98 -2.43 -4.38
N VAL A 33 10.79 -2.02 -4.83
CA VAL A 33 10.15 -2.50 -6.06
C VAL A 33 9.77 -1.24 -6.83
N ASP A 34 10.50 -0.95 -7.91
CA ASP A 34 10.46 0.33 -8.64
C ASP A 34 10.62 1.57 -7.73
N MET A 35 9.58 2.40 -7.57
CA MET A 35 9.57 3.60 -6.74
C MET A 35 8.92 3.37 -5.37
N CYS A 36 8.46 2.13 -5.12
CA CYS A 36 7.86 1.70 -3.87
C CYS A 36 8.90 1.07 -2.94
N PHE A 37 8.80 1.41 -1.66
CA PHE A 37 9.50 0.73 -0.58
C PHE A 37 8.56 -0.27 0.08
N VAL A 38 8.98 -1.53 0.10
CA VAL A 38 8.17 -2.66 0.56
C VAL A 38 8.86 -3.35 1.73
N LYS A 39 8.17 -3.47 2.85
CA LYS A 39 8.57 -4.35 3.94
C LYS A 39 7.96 -5.72 3.71
N PHE A 40 8.81 -6.72 3.51
CA PHE A 40 8.38 -8.10 3.51
C PHE A 40 8.25 -8.60 4.95
N PRO A 41 7.20 -9.38 5.25
CA PRO A 41 7.23 -10.25 6.42
C PRO A 41 8.44 -11.19 6.29
N ARG A 42 8.86 -11.86 7.37
CA ARG A 42 9.99 -12.82 7.31
C ARG A 42 9.66 -14.00 6.39
N LEU A 43 9.73 -13.77 5.09
CA LEU A 43 9.56 -14.76 4.05
C LEU A 43 10.83 -15.61 4.02
N ARG A 44 10.65 -16.92 3.93
CA ARG A 44 11.75 -17.80 3.52
C ARG A 44 12.31 -17.25 2.20
N LYS A 45 13.64 -17.20 2.07
CA LYS A 45 14.35 -16.60 0.91
C LYS A 45 13.75 -17.00 -0.45
N TRP A 46 13.18 -18.20 -0.55
CA TRP A 46 12.53 -18.72 -1.76
C TRP A 46 11.24 -18.00 -2.16
N HIS A 47 10.35 -17.61 -1.22
CA HIS A 47 9.15 -16.82 -1.56
C HIS A 47 9.51 -15.41 -2.01
N LEU A 48 10.58 -14.84 -1.44
CA LEU A 48 11.11 -13.55 -1.87
C LEU A 48 11.69 -13.64 -3.29
N TYR A 49 12.44 -14.71 -3.59
CA TYR A 49 12.93 -14.98 -4.95
C TYR A 49 11.77 -15.13 -5.92
N ARG A 50 10.71 -15.87 -5.57
CA ARG A 50 9.53 -16.04 -6.42
C ARG A 50 8.76 -14.72 -6.63
N ALA A 51 8.55 -13.94 -5.58
CA ALA A 51 7.83 -12.67 -5.67
C ALA A 51 8.61 -11.60 -6.45
N VAL A 52 9.94 -11.60 -6.36
CA VAL A 52 10.83 -10.72 -7.16
C VAL A 52 10.97 -11.23 -8.60
N LYS A 53 11.10 -12.55 -8.81
CA LYS A 53 11.23 -13.16 -10.13
C LYS A 53 9.91 -13.15 -10.90
N LEU A 54 8.75 -13.22 -10.24
CA LEU A 54 7.43 -13.02 -10.87
C LEU A 54 7.16 -11.55 -11.24
N GLY A 55 7.89 -10.59 -10.67
CA GLY A 55 8.01 -9.23 -11.22
C GLY A 55 8.98 -9.12 -12.40
N ALA A 56 9.63 -10.22 -12.80
CA ALA A 56 10.60 -10.31 -13.90
C ALA A 56 10.36 -11.53 -14.81
N ILE A 57 9.15 -12.12 -14.78
CA ILE A 57 8.79 -13.27 -15.62
C ILE A 57 7.44 -12.97 -16.27
N GLU A 58 7.51 -12.51 -17.51
CA GLU A 58 6.59 -12.97 -18.55
C GLU A 58 6.56 -14.51 -18.54
N ASN A 59 5.36 -15.08 -18.61
CA ASN A 59 5.11 -16.51 -18.78
C ASN A 59 5.44 -17.40 -17.56
N SER A 60 4.46 -17.56 -16.69
CA SER A 60 4.28 -18.80 -15.92
C SER A 60 2.81 -19.20 -15.91
N GLN A 61 2.27 -19.45 -17.10
CA GLN A 61 1.03 -20.21 -17.28
C GLN A 61 1.25 -21.74 -17.31
N LYS A 62 2.43 -22.26 -16.97
CA LYS A 62 2.73 -23.69 -17.20
C LYS A 62 3.47 -24.49 -16.14
N GLU A 63 3.61 -24.00 -14.91
CA GLU A 63 4.06 -24.87 -13.82
C GLU A 63 3.01 -25.01 -12.72
N ASP A 64 2.30 -26.13 -12.82
CA ASP A 64 1.60 -26.84 -11.77
C ASP A 64 2.21 -26.56 -10.38
N CYS A 65 1.59 -25.64 -9.65
CA CYS A 65 1.78 -25.49 -8.22
C CYS A 65 1.02 -26.60 -7.49
N ARG A 66 1.38 -27.85 -7.78
CA ARG A 66 1.03 -29.01 -6.98
C ARG A 66 1.84 -29.00 -5.68
N SER A 67 1.56 -28.06 -4.78
CA SER A 67 1.91 -28.25 -3.37
C SER A 67 1.09 -27.33 -2.47
N THR A 68 0.20 -27.97 -1.70
CA THR A 68 -0.57 -27.45 -0.55
C THR A 68 -1.68 -26.45 -0.88
N HIS A 69 -2.87 -26.74 -0.35
CA HIS A 69 -4.08 -25.92 -0.37
C HIS A 69 -3.89 -24.54 0.30
N SER A 70 -3.04 -23.67 -0.24
CA SER A 70 -3.04 -22.27 0.15
C SER A 70 -4.28 -21.63 -0.46
N GLN A 71 -5.39 -21.66 0.28
CA GLN A 71 -6.58 -20.90 -0.07
C GLN A 71 -6.19 -19.43 -0.28
N ALA A 72 -6.67 -18.85 -1.38
CA ALA A 72 -6.50 -17.43 -1.64
C ALA A 72 -7.05 -16.64 -0.45
N ARG A 73 -6.25 -15.72 0.10
CA ARG A 73 -6.65 -14.90 1.26
C ARG A 73 -6.97 -13.49 0.80
N PRO A 74 -8.01 -12.84 1.36
CA PRO A 74 -8.27 -11.45 1.09
C PRO A 74 -7.20 -10.54 1.71
N ILE A 75 -7.05 -9.34 1.16
CA ILE A 75 -6.17 -8.30 1.68
C ILE A 75 -7.03 -7.17 2.26
N ALA A 76 -6.69 -6.73 3.47
CA ALA A 76 -7.15 -5.45 4.00
C ALA A 76 -6.00 -4.44 3.81
N ALA A 77 -6.17 -3.55 2.84
CA ALA A 77 -5.23 -2.50 2.49
C ALA A 77 -5.57 -1.22 3.29
N LEU A 78 -4.86 -1.02 4.39
CA LEU A 78 -5.10 0.06 5.34
C LEU A 78 -4.24 1.25 4.96
N CYS A 79 -4.87 2.38 4.63
CA CYS A 79 -4.14 3.63 4.41
C CYS A 79 -3.59 4.17 5.73
N LEU A 80 -2.44 4.84 5.70
CA LEU A 80 -1.79 5.33 6.91
C LEU A 80 -2.35 6.69 7.36
N ASP A 81 -2.04 7.73 6.58
CA ASP A 81 -2.25 9.12 6.96
C ASP A 81 -3.75 9.43 7.02
N LYS A 82 -4.19 10.00 8.15
CA LYS A 82 -5.57 10.33 8.52
C LYS A 82 -6.51 9.16 8.74
N THR A 83 -6.16 7.96 8.30
CA THR A 83 -6.94 6.73 8.53
C THR A 83 -6.49 6.02 9.80
N LEU A 84 -5.23 5.61 9.87
CA LEU A 84 -4.69 4.91 11.04
C LEU A 84 -4.03 5.89 12.01
N VAL A 85 -3.43 6.96 11.49
CA VAL A 85 -2.70 7.95 12.28
C VAL A 85 -2.97 9.38 11.86
N LEU A 86 -2.91 10.27 12.83
CA LEU A 86 -2.89 11.70 12.63
C LEU A 86 -1.47 12.23 12.89
N GLN A 87 -1.04 13.20 12.09
CA GLN A 87 0.21 13.90 12.36
C GLN A 87 0.07 14.70 13.65
N SER A 88 0.95 14.45 14.61
CA SER A 88 1.06 15.27 15.81
C SER A 88 1.63 16.63 15.43
N ARG A 89 1.03 17.70 15.95
CA ARG A 89 1.55 19.07 15.84
C ARG A 89 2.55 19.41 16.95
N GLU A 90 2.71 18.54 17.94
CA GLU A 90 3.57 18.77 19.10
C GLU A 90 4.98 18.22 18.84
N GLY A 91 5.96 19.12 18.73
CA GLY A 91 7.39 18.82 18.65
C GLY A 91 8.01 18.82 17.23
N ASN A 92 9.28 19.21 17.14
CA ASN A 92 10.07 19.27 15.89
C ASN A 92 10.38 17.90 15.25
N ALA A 93 9.96 16.79 15.86
CA ALA A 93 10.11 15.45 15.34
C ALA A 93 8.73 14.93 14.96
N GLY A 94 8.41 14.90 13.66
CA GLY A 94 7.10 14.50 13.13
C GLY A 94 6.56 13.20 13.71
N GLY A 95 5.79 13.32 14.79
CA GLY A 95 5.17 12.22 15.51
C GLY A 95 3.84 11.83 14.90
N TRP A 96 3.47 10.56 15.05
CA TRP A 96 2.14 10.05 14.71
C TRP A 96 1.39 9.71 15.99
N ARG A 97 0.12 10.08 16.06
CA ARG A 97 -0.83 9.57 17.05
C ARG A 97 -1.85 8.69 16.35
N VAL A 98 -2.33 7.64 17.00
CA VAL A 98 -3.40 6.80 16.44
C VAL A 98 -4.65 7.65 16.21
N ALA A 99 -5.32 7.45 15.08
CA ALA A 99 -6.47 8.26 14.68
C ALA A 99 -7.69 8.05 15.59
N ALA A 100 -7.94 6.81 16.00
CA ALA A 100 -9.05 6.44 16.89
C ALA A 100 -8.69 5.25 17.81
N GLU A 101 -9.35 5.15 18.96
CA GLU A 101 -9.10 4.11 19.97
C GLU A 101 -9.34 2.68 19.44
N GLY A 102 -10.34 2.51 18.54
CA GLY A 102 -10.72 1.22 17.98
C GLY A 102 -9.80 0.65 16.90
N VAL A 103 -8.81 1.42 16.41
CA VAL A 103 -7.93 1.02 15.29
C VAL A 103 -7.26 -0.33 15.54
N ALA A 104 -6.64 -0.51 16.71
CA ALA A 104 -5.94 -1.75 17.03
C ALA A 104 -6.87 -2.96 17.11
N GLN A 105 -8.11 -2.76 17.59
CA GLN A 105 -9.12 -3.81 17.68
C GLN A 105 -9.65 -4.19 16.29
N ALA A 106 -9.93 -3.23 15.43
CA ALA A 106 -10.32 -3.47 14.04
C ALA A 106 -9.22 -4.21 13.25
N VAL A 107 -7.96 -3.78 13.40
CA VAL A 107 -6.80 -4.46 12.80
C VAL A 107 -6.72 -5.92 13.23
N ARG A 108 -6.97 -6.21 14.51
CA ARG A 108 -7.04 -7.59 15.03
C ARG A 108 -8.21 -8.36 14.42
N GLY A 109 -9.39 -7.75 14.34
CA GLY A 109 -10.58 -8.37 13.74
C GLY A 109 -10.37 -8.78 12.28
N PHE A 110 -9.66 -7.97 11.48
CA PHE A 110 -9.28 -8.37 10.12
C PHE A 110 -8.42 -9.64 10.10
N ARG A 111 -7.47 -9.77 11.01
CA ARG A 111 -6.63 -10.98 11.14
C ARG A 111 -7.44 -12.20 11.54
N GLU A 112 -8.32 -12.04 12.54
CA GLU A 112 -9.22 -13.10 13.02
C GLU A 112 -10.17 -13.58 11.91
N ARG A 113 -10.59 -12.68 11.01
CA ARG A 113 -11.37 -12.99 9.80
C ARG A 113 -10.53 -13.52 8.63
N GLY A 114 -9.22 -13.74 8.82
CA GLY A 114 -8.33 -14.37 7.85
C GLY A 114 -7.70 -13.43 6.81
N TYR A 115 -7.86 -12.11 6.93
CA TYR A 115 -7.25 -11.14 6.01
C TYR A 115 -5.72 -11.12 6.16
N ARG A 116 -5.03 -10.88 5.05
CA ARG A 116 -3.65 -10.37 5.06
C ARG A 116 -3.71 -8.86 5.23
N LEU A 117 -2.85 -8.33 6.09
CA LEU A 117 -2.82 -6.90 6.36
C LEU A 117 -1.72 -6.23 5.55
N ALA A 118 -2.09 -5.20 4.79
CA ALA A 118 -1.16 -4.34 4.08
C ALA A 118 -1.34 -2.90 4.55
N LEU A 119 -0.24 -2.22 4.87
CA LEU A 119 -0.21 -0.81 5.17
C LEU A 119 0.20 -0.04 3.91
N LEU A 120 -0.63 0.89 3.45
CA LEU A 120 -0.35 1.77 2.31
C LEU A 120 -0.07 3.20 2.81
N SER A 121 1.03 3.80 2.36
CA SER A 121 1.37 5.16 2.77
C SER A 121 2.03 5.97 1.65
N LYS A 122 1.76 7.28 1.63
CA LYS A 122 2.45 8.23 0.75
C LYS A 122 3.30 9.18 1.56
N GLN A 123 4.62 9.04 1.44
CA GLN A 123 5.59 9.82 2.18
C GLN A 123 6.17 10.94 1.30
N SER A 124 5.29 11.85 0.88
CA SER A 124 5.61 12.89 -0.11
C SER A 124 6.70 13.88 0.31
N ARG A 125 7.02 13.96 1.60
CA ARG A 125 8.14 14.76 2.12
C ARG A 125 9.48 14.18 1.68
N LEU A 126 9.59 12.86 1.54
CA LEU A 126 10.81 12.19 1.08
C LEU A 126 11.19 12.64 -0.33
N GLY A 127 10.20 12.74 -1.23
CA GLY A 127 10.42 13.22 -2.60
C GLY A 127 10.81 14.70 -2.72
N ARG A 128 10.81 15.46 -1.62
CA ARG A 128 11.22 16.88 -1.59
C ARG A 128 12.64 17.08 -1.08
N ALA A 129 13.27 16.06 -0.52
CA ALA A 129 14.66 16.14 -0.05
C ALA A 129 15.57 16.52 -1.22
N ARG A 130 16.52 17.43 -0.96
CA ARG A 130 17.36 18.02 -2.01
C ARG A 130 18.67 17.26 -2.15
N LEU A 131 19.16 16.72 -1.04
CA LEU A 131 20.40 15.96 -0.97
C LEU A 131 20.11 14.46 -0.88
N VAL A 132 21.08 13.68 -1.35
CA VAL A 132 20.97 12.22 -1.34
C VAL A 132 20.92 11.70 0.10
N ASP A 133 21.86 12.18 0.93
CA ASP A 133 22.00 11.75 2.32
C ASP A 133 20.76 12.06 3.16
N GLU A 134 20.17 13.24 2.98
CA GLU A 134 18.90 13.64 3.61
C GLU A 134 17.77 12.66 3.28
N SER A 135 17.68 12.24 2.02
CA SER A 135 16.64 11.33 1.57
C SER A 135 16.88 9.92 2.10
N GLU A 136 18.15 9.46 2.16
CA GLU A 136 18.48 8.16 2.73
C GLU A 136 18.12 8.07 4.22
N GLU A 137 18.53 9.08 4.98
CA GLU A 137 18.23 9.16 6.41
C GLU A 137 16.72 9.20 6.64
N ALA A 138 16.00 10.01 5.87
CA ALA A 138 14.56 10.11 5.98
C ALA A 138 13.84 8.80 5.60
N ILE A 139 14.29 8.08 4.55
CA ILE A 139 13.77 6.77 4.19
C ILE A 139 13.99 5.76 5.33
N ARG A 140 15.18 5.74 5.94
CA ARG A 140 15.48 4.85 7.07
C ARG A 140 14.61 5.17 8.29
N LEU A 141 14.47 6.45 8.62
CA LEU A 141 13.65 6.92 9.75
C LEU A 141 12.17 6.53 9.54
N VAL A 142 11.60 6.84 8.39
CA VAL A 142 10.22 6.49 8.04
C VAL A 142 10.02 4.96 8.06
N SER A 143 10.95 4.19 7.50
CA SER A 143 10.87 2.72 7.51
C SER A 143 10.87 2.15 8.93
N ALA A 144 11.65 2.73 9.83
CA ALA A 144 11.68 2.36 11.24
C ALA A 144 10.38 2.75 11.96
N GLN A 145 9.88 3.97 11.74
CA GLN A 145 8.62 4.45 12.32
C GLN A 145 7.43 3.61 11.87
N LEU A 146 7.31 3.32 10.57
CA LEU A 146 6.25 2.46 10.03
C LEU A 146 6.32 1.04 10.62
N SER A 147 7.53 0.53 10.81
CA SER A 147 7.73 -0.78 11.45
C SER A 147 7.30 -0.79 12.91
N ALA A 148 7.62 0.26 13.66
CA ALA A 148 7.22 0.41 15.06
C ALA A 148 5.70 0.56 15.19
N LEU A 149 5.10 1.41 14.36
CA LEU A 149 3.66 1.64 14.33
C LEU A 149 2.89 0.36 13.99
N SER A 150 3.31 -0.37 12.95
CA SER A 150 2.71 -1.63 12.54
C SER A 150 2.73 -2.69 13.66
N ASN A 151 3.81 -2.74 14.45
CA ASN A 151 3.86 -3.58 15.64
C ASN A 151 2.90 -3.10 16.74
N ALA A 152 2.87 -1.79 17.02
CA ALA A 152 2.01 -1.19 18.04
C ALA A 152 0.51 -1.41 17.75
N MET A 153 0.11 -1.38 16.47
CA MET A 153 -1.27 -1.63 16.03
C MET A 153 -1.65 -3.13 16.01
N GLY A 154 -0.75 -4.04 16.40
CA GLY A 154 -1.03 -5.46 16.43
C GLY A 154 -1.03 -6.15 15.06
N MET A 155 -0.59 -5.47 13.99
CA MET A 155 -0.35 -6.11 12.69
C MET A 155 0.83 -7.09 12.76
N GLY A 156 1.81 -6.77 13.63
CA GLY A 156 2.96 -7.62 13.94
C GLY A 156 3.95 -7.79 12.79
N LYS A 157 4.76 -8.84 12.86
CA LYS A 157 5.84 -9.12 11.90
C LYS A 157 5.35 -9.62 10.53
N GLU A 158 4.05 -9.90 10.42
CA GLU A 158 3.43 -10.41 9.19
C GLU A 158 2.85 -9.29 8.32
N ALA A 159 2.79 -8.07 8.84
CA ALA A 159 2.34 -6.90 8.11
C ALA A 159 3.27 -6.62 6.92
N GLN A 160 2.67 -6.46 5.75
CA GLN A 160 3.35 -5.87 4.61
C GLN A 160 3.15 -4.37 4.65
N ILE A 161 4.22 -3.62 4.42
CA ILE A 161 4.17 -2.17 4.42
C ILE A 161 4.64 -1.69 3.07
N TYR A 162 3.84 -0.85 2.43
CA TYR A 162 4.12 -0.27 1.14
C TYR A 162 4.07 1.25 1.29
N PHE A 163 5.16 1.92 0.92
CA PHE A 163 5.10 3.37 0.81
C PHE A 163 5.75 3.90 -0.47
N SER A 164 5.10 4.93 -1.02
CA SER A 164 5.64 5.73 -2.11
C SER A 164 6.36 6.95 -1.55
N ALA A 165 7.59 7.19 -2.02
CA ALA A 165 8.38 8.38 -1.68
C ALA A 165 8.14 9.56 -2.64
N ALA A 166 7.24 9.40 -3.61
CA ALA A 166 6.95 10.40 -4.63
C ALA A 166 6.53 11.75 -4.05
N ALA A 167 7.14 12.85 -4.52
CA ALA A 167 6.65 14.18 -4.19
C ALA A 167 5.24 14.40 -4.74
N SER A 168 4.37 15.09 -4.01
CA SER A 168 2.98 15.33 -4.44
C SER A 168 2.84 16.12 -5.75
N SER A 169 3.90 16.76 -6.23
CA SER A 169 3.93 17.49 -7.50
C SER A 169 4.26 16.61 -8.70
N VAL A 170 4.46 15.31 -8.49
CA VAL A 170 4.84 14.36 -9.54
C VAL A 170 3.74 13.31 -9.64
N ASP A 171 3.15 13.20 -10.83
CA ASP A 171 2.25 12.12 -11.17
C ASP A 171 3.09 10.85 -11.34
N GLU A 172 3.12 10.03 -10.28
CA GLU A 172 3.81 8.74 -10.29
C GLU A 172 2.79 7.60 -10.43
N PRO A 173 3.10 6.55 -11.22
CA PRO A 173 2.25 5.36 -11.34
C PRO A 173 1.93 4.69 -10.00
N ASP A 174 2.78 4.90 -9.00
CA ASP A 174 2.68 4.33 -7.66
C ASP A 174 1.93 5.25 -6.66
N ASP A 175 1.44 6.41 -7.11
CA ASP A 175 0.63 7.33 -6.29
C ASP A 175 -0.86 7.13 -6.59
N PRO A 176 -1.74 6.92 -5.60
CA PRO A 176 -3.17 7.00 -5.82
C PRO A 176 -3.54 8.33 -6.53
N PRO A 177 -4.32 8.28 -7.63
CA PRO A 177 -5.26 7.23 -7.99
C PRO A 177 -4.73 6.17 -8.97
N TYR A 178 -3.42 6.16 -9.25
CA TYR A 178 -2.82 5.17 -10.11
C TYR A 178 -2.69 3.81 -9.40
N LEU A 179 -2.71 2.73 -10.18
CA LEU A 179 -2.77 1.37 -9.65
C LEU A 179 -1.43 0.83 -9.15
N GLY A 180 -0.28 1.45 -9.45
CA GLY A 180 1.05 0.83 -9.28
C GLY A 180 1.30 0.25 -7.88
N LEU A 181 0.97 1.00 -6.83
CA LEU A 181 1.09 0.52 -5.44
C LEU A 181 0.19 -0.70 -5.16
N TRP A 182 -1.01 -0.71 -5.74
CA TRP A 182 -1.96 -1.81 -5.67
C TRP A 182 -1.48 -3.03 -6.46
N GLU A 183 -0.99 -2.86 -7.70
CA GLU A 183 -0.45 -3.98 -8.51
C GLU A 183 0.67 -4.67 -7.75
N VAL A 184 1.62 -3.88 -7.22
CA VAL A 184 2.79 -4.39 -6.48
C VAL A 184 2.33 -5.17 -5.26
N MET A 185 1.35 -4.64 -4.51
CA MET A 185 0.80 -5.33 -3.36
C MET A 185 0.11 -6.65 -3.75
N VAL A 186 -0.78 -6.64 -4.74
CA VAL A 186 -1.51 -7.83 -5.18
C VAL A 186 -0.56 -8.88 -5.75
N GLY A 187 0.39 -8.49 -6.60
CA GLY A 187 1.38 -9.39 -7.20
C GLY A 187 2.23 -10.09 -6.14
N LEU A 188 2.75 -9.34 -5.17
CA LEU A 188 3.55 -9.91 -4.09
C LEU A 188 2.72 -10.84 -3.18
N ASN A 189 1.47 -10.49 -2.89
CA ASN A 189 0.58 -11.36 -2.13
C ASN A 189 0.12 -12.59 -2.92
N GLY A 190 -0.06 -12.46 -4.24
CA GLY A 190 -0.38 -13.55 -5.14
C GLY A 190 0.73 -14.60 -5.13
N ALA A 191 1.99 -14.16 -5.16
CA ALA A 191 3.16 -15.02 -5.03
C ALA A 191 3.25 -15.75 -3.68
N MET A 192 2.58 -15.24 -2.64
CA MET A 192 2.51 -15.83 -1.30
C MET A 192 1.32 -16.78 -1.09
N GLY A 193 0.58 -17.13 -2.15
CA GLY A 193 -0.50 -18.10 -2.10
C GLY A 193 -1.87 -17.54 -2.48
N GLY A 194 -1.92 -16.76 -3.57
CA GLY A 194 -3.14 -16.23 -4.16
C GLY A 194 -3.79 -15.09 -3.37
N VAL A 195 -4.57 -14.24 -4.04
CA VAL A 195 -5.35 -13.14 -3.44
C VAL A 195 -6.81 -13.31 -3.79
N ASP A 196 -7.68 -13.27 -2.78
CA ASP A 196 -9.12 -13.20 -3.00
C ASP A 196 -9.53 -11.73 -3.14
N LEU A 197 -9.54 -11.24 -4.39
CA LEU A 197 -9.90 -9.84 -4.69
C LEU A 197 -11.36 -9.53 -4.36
N GLY A 198 -12.28 -10.49 -4.52
CA GLY A 198 -13.71 -10.29 -4.24
C GLY A 198 -14.01 -10.09 -2.76
N ARG A 199 -13.11 -10.53 -1.88
CA ARG A 199 -13.17 -10.26 -0.43
C ARG A 199 -12.13 -9.25 0.05
N SER A 200 -11.26 -8.73 -0.82
CA SER A 200 -10.27 -7.73 -0.45
C SER A 200 -10.93 -6.36 -0.26
N VAL A 201 -10.30 -5.46 0.49
CA VAL A 201 -10.85 -4.13 0.80
C VAL A 201 -9.75 -3.10 0.95
N ILE A 202 -10.02 -1.86 0.52
CA ILE A 202 -9.23 -0.68 0.86
C ILE A 202 -9.92 0.03 2.02
N VAL A 203 -9.18 0.35 3.08
CA VAL A 203 -9.66 1.15 4.21
C VAL A 203 -8.93 2.48 4.17
N ALA A 204 -9.65 3.57 3.93
CA ALA A 204 -9.06 4.90 3.79
C ALA A 204 -9.98 5.97 4.37
N ASP A 205 -9.37 7.04 4.86
CA ASP A 205 -10.05 8.28 5.21
C ASP A 205 -10.43 8.98 3.91
N LEU A 206 -11.71 9.25 3.74
CA LEU A 206 -12.15 10.23 2.77
C LEU A 206 -12.39 11.52 3.55
N PRO A 207 -11.43 12.47 3.50
CA PRO A 207 -11.79 13.81 3.89
C PRO A 207 -13.02 14.24 3.07
N GLU A 208 -13.93 14.97 3.71
CA GLU A 208 -15.15 15.56 3.14
C GLU A 208 -14.96 15.89 1.65
N ALA A 209 -15.98 15.59 0.84
CA ALA A 209 -16.01 15.49 -0.63
C ALA A 209 -15.35 16.64 -1.45
N GLU A 210 -14.82 17.67 -0.79
CA GLU A 210 -14.18 18.85 -1.34
C GLU A 210 -12.64 18.83 -1.31
N THR A 211 -11.97 17.86 -0.67
CA THR A 211 -10.49 17.83 -0.68
C THR A 211 -9.90 16.84 -1.68
N VAL A 212 -8.87 17.31 -2.42
CA VAL A 212 -8.13 16.60 -3.48
C VAL A 212 -7.58 15.22 -3.04
N GLY A 213 -7.47 14.95 -1.73
CA GLY A 213 -6.97 13.68 -1.18
C GLY A 213 -7.97 12.53 -1.21
N GLY A 214 -9.25 12.79 -0.92
CA GLY A 214 -10.30 11.74 -0.88
C GLY A 214 -10.58 11.16 -2.27
N ALA A 215 -10.69 12.03 -3.27
CA ALA A 215 -10.90 11.65 -4.67
C ALA A 215 -9.85 10.65 -5.22
N LYS A 216 -8.62 10.66 -4.66
CA LYS A 216 -7.55 9.75 -5.10
C LYS A 216 -7.82 8.30 -4.69
N TRP A 217 -8.32 8.07 -3.48
CA TRP A 217 -8.63 6.73 -2.98
C TRP A 217 -9.94 6.21 -3.57
N GLU A 218 -10.93 7.09 -3.75
CA GLU A 218 -12.16 6.82 -4.50
C GLU A 218 -11.87 6.34 -5.93
N GLU A 219 -10.99 7.03 -6.65
CA GLU A 219 -10.62 6.61 -8.00
C GLU A 219 -9.77 5.31 -7.97
N LEU A 220 -8.91 5.12 -6.97
CA LEU A 220 -8.12 3.89 -6.85
C LEU A 220 -9.00 2.65 -6.67
N HIS A 221 -9.95 2.64 -5.74
CA HIS A 221 -10.77 1.45 -5.51
C HIS A 221 -11.67 1.14 -6.72
N ARG A 222 -12.16 2.17 -7.43
CA ARG A 222 -12.89 1.99 -8.69
C ARG A 222 -12.02 1.31 -9.75
N ARG A 223 -10.79 1.78 -9.93
CA ARG A 223 -9.84 1.15 -10.88
C ARG A 223 -9.44 -0.26 -10.46
N ALA A 224 -9.22 -0.48 -9.16
CA ALA A 224 -8.85 -1.77 -8.61
C ALA A 224 -10.03 -2.74 -8.50
N SER A 225 -11.26 -2.28 -8.74
CA SER A 225 -12.50 -3.04 -8.59
C SER A 225 -12.61 -3.73 -7.23
N VAL A 226 -12.25 -3.02 -6.16
CA VAL A 226 -12.35 -3.49 -4.77
C VAL A 226 -13.22 -2.56 -3.94
N PRO A 227 -13.92 -3.09 -2.92
CA PRO A 227 -14.61 -2.28 -1.93
C PRO A 227 -13.69 -1.23 -1.29
N LEU A 228 -14.21 -0.01 -1.14
CA LEU A 228 -13.63 1.03 -0.31
C LEU A 228 -14.47 1.15 0.97
N LEU A 229 -13.84 0.84 2.09
CA LEU A 229 -14.36 1.16 3.40
C LEU A 229 -13.83 2.53 3.80
N VAL A 230 -14.70 3.53 3.65
CA VAL A 230 -14.43 4.93 3.96
C VAL A 230 -14.44 5.09 5.46
N ASP A 231 -13.36 5.56 6.07
CA ASP A 231 -13.32 5.92 7.47
C ASP A 231 -14.14 7.19 7.73
N SER A 232 -15.01 7.12 8.72
CA SER A 232 -15.65 8.23 9.41
C SER A 232 -15.38 7.97 10.88
N SER A 233 -15.26 9.00 11.72
CA SER A 233 -14.81 8.89 13.12
C SER A 233 -15.47 7.81 14.00
N HIS A 234 -16.58 7.22 13.55
CA HIS A 234 -17.33 6.15 14.21
C HIS A 234 -17.03 4.72 13.68
N LEU A 235 -16.31 4.58 12.56
CA LEU A 235 -16.10 3.29 11.89
C LEU A 235 -15.00 2.42 12.49
N TRP A 236 -14.22 2.93 13.44
CA TRP A 236 -13.26 2.07 14.15
C TRP A 236 -13.89 1.23 15.26
N GLU A 237 -15.19 1.37 15.49
CA GLU A 237 -15.95 0.39 16.28
C GLU A 237 -16.06 -0.92 15.47
N PRO A 238 -15.47 -2.04 15.96
CA PRO A 238 -15.32 -3.23 15.14
C PRO A 238 -16.64 -3.81 14.63
N SER A 239 -17.72 -3.74 15.43
CA SER A 239 -18.99 -4.32 15.00
C SER A 239 -19.56 -3.58 13.79
N ALA A 240 -19.62 -2.25 13.84
CA ALA A 240 -20.05 -1.39 12.74
C ALA A 240 -19.13 -1.49 11.51
N LEU A 241 -17.80 -1.54 11.73
CA LEU A 241 -16.82 -1.71 10.65
C LEU A 241 -17.10 -2.96 9.82
N PHE A 242 -17.27 -4.09 10.52
CA PHE A 242 -17.42 -5.37 9.86
C PHE A 242 -18.81 -5.61 9.31
N GLU A 243 -19.86 -5.09 9.95
CA GLU A 243 -21.21 -5.07 9.38
C GLU A 243 -21.23 -4.31 8.05
N ARG A 244 -20.55 -3.15 7.99
CA ARG A 244 -20.43 -2.38 6.75
C ARG A 244 -19.65 -3.13 5.68
N LEU A 245 -18.54 -3.78 6.06
CA LEU A 245 -17.75 -4.60 5.15
C LEU A 245 -18.56 -5.75 4.57
N ASP A 246 -19.29 -6.46 5.42
CA ASP A 246 -20.12 -7.60 5.02
C ASP A 246 -21.22 -7.14 4.04
N THR A 247 -21.82 -5.97 4.28
CA THR A 247 -22.78 -5.33 3.36
C THR A 247 -22.16 -5.03 1.99
N LEU A 248 -21.00 -4.36 1.96
CA LEU A 248 -20.31 -4.02 0.70
C LEU A 248 -19.91 -5.26 -0.11
N GLN A 249 -19.53 -6.35 0.57
CA GLN A 249 -19.18 -7.60 -0.10
C GLN A 249 -20.39 -8.33 -0.69
N ILE A 250 -21.57 -8.16 -0.11
CA ILE A 250 -22.82 -8.69 -0.66
C ILE A 250 -23.21 -7.89 -1.91
N GLU A 251 -23.17 -6.55 -1.84
CA GLU A 251 -23.46 -5.66 -2.97
C GLU A 251 -22.48 -5.81 -4.14
N GLY A 252 -21.20 -6.05 -3.84
CA GLY A 252 -20.18 -6.32 -4.85
C GLY A 252 -20.40 -7.65 -5.59
N LYS A 253 -20.95 -8.66 -4.92
CA LYS A 253 -21.26 -9.96 -5.54
C LYS A 253 -22.48 -9.90 -6.45
N THR A 254 -23.44 -9.03 -6.17
CA THR A 254 -24.65 -8.88 -6.99
C THR A 254 -24.43 -8.02 -8.24
N SER A 255 -23.38 -7.19 -8.28
CA SER A 255 -23.06 -6.28 -9.39
C SER A 255 -22.04 -6.82 -10.40
N GLY A 256 -21.47 -8.01 -10.17
CA GLY A 256 -20.89 -8.90 -11.18
C GLY A 256 -20.12 -8.25 -12.35
N THR A 257 -19.16 -7.36 -12.08
CA THR A 257 -18.25 -6.86 -13.12
C THR A 257 -16.85 -7.39 -12.84
N GLN A 258 -16.49 -8.51 -13.48
CA GLN A 258 -15.10 -8.96 -13.53
C GLN A 258 -14.32 -8.07 -14.50
N VAL A 259 -13.56 -7.11 -13.96
CA VAL A 259 -12.61 -6.33 -14.77
C VAL A 259 -11.27 -7.07 -14.74
N GLY A 260 -10.80 -7.48 -15.92
CA GLY A 260 -9.47 -8.05 -16.07
C GLY A 260 -8.41 -7.04 -15.66
N ILE A 261 -7.46 -7.47 -14.82
CA ILE A 261 -6.25 -6.70 -14.53
C ILE A 261 -5.52 -6.52 -15.86
N ASP A 262 -5.57 -5.31 -16.39
CA ASP A 262 -4.92 -4.92 -17.63
C ASP A 262 -3.40 -4.95 -17.38
N SER A 263 -2.70 -5.90 -18.00
CA SER A 263 -1.30 -6.23 -17.73
C SER A 263 -0.31 -5.19 -18.29
N ARG A 264 -0.57 -3.90 -18.10
CA ARG A 264 0.28 -2.81 -18.61
C ARG A 264 1.64 -2.72 -17.94
N TYR A 265 1.85 -3.47 -16.86
CA TYR A 265 3.17 -3.73 -16.29
C TYR A 265 3.81 -4.94 -16.98
N GLY A 266 3.93 -4.84 -18.31
CA GLY A 266 4.90 -5.62 -19.07
C GLY A 266 6.29 -5.13 -18.67
N PHE A 267 6.91 -5.81 -17.73
CA PHE A 267 8.32 -5.60 -17.39
C PHE A 267 9.17 -6.18 -18.53
N GLY A 268 9.44 -5.36 -19.54
CA GLY A 268 10.51 -5.58 -20.49
C GLY A 268 11.89 -5.33 -19.88
#